data_AF-A0AB74BLX5-F1
#
_entry.id   AF-A0AB74BLX5-F1
#
_cell.length_a   1.000
_cell.length_b   1.000
_cell.length_c   1.000
_cell.angle_alpha   90.00
_cell.angle_beta   90.00
_cell.angle_gamma   90.00
#
_symmetry.space_group_name_H-M   'P 1'
#
loop_
_entity.id
_entity.type
_entity.pdbx_description
1 polymer ?
#
loop_
_entity_poly.entity_id
_entity_poly.type
_entity_poly.pdbx_seq_one_letter_code
_entity_poly.pdbx_strand_id
1 'polypeptide(L)' 'MESSITTFLALRNAQPTRYVWNAKGEDILNKIKRARAAMSTQA' A
#
# COMPACT_ATOMS: atom_id res chain seq x y z
N MET A 1 -22.56 13.99 11.35
CA MET A 1 -21.43 13.60 10.48
C MET A 1 -20.82 12.26 10.86
N GLU A 2 -20.83 11.85 12.14
CA GLU A 2 -20.31 10.53 12.57
C GLU A 2 -21.10 9.32 12.04
N SER A 3 -22.37 9.48 11.62
CA SER A 3 -23.19 8.34 11.16
C SER A 3 -22.80 7.80 9.78
N SER A 4 -22.19 8.60 8.90
CA SER A 4 -21.88 8.17 7.53
C SER A 4 -20.63 7.28 7.46
N ILE A 5 -19.59 7.59 8.24
CA ILE A 5 -18.35 6.81 8.29
C ILE A 5 -18.62 5.43 8.92
N THR A 6 -19.32 5.39 10.06
CA THR A 6 -19.64 4.13 10.74
C THR A 6 -20.49 3.21 9.87
N THR A 7 -21.50 3.76 9.19
CA THR A 7 -22.34 3.00 8.24
C THR A 7 -21.53 2.47 7.06
N PHE A 8 -20.65 3.31 6.48
CA PHE A 8 -19.77 2.90 5.40
C PHE A 8 -18.83 1.75 5.81
N LEU A 9 -18.21 1.85 6.98
CA LEU A 9 -17.31 0.81 7.49
C LEU A 9 -18.06 -0.50 7.79
N ALA A 10 -19.26 -0.44 8.37
CA ALA A 10 -20.09 -1.63 8.63
C ALA A 10 -20.42 -2.36 7.32
N LEU A 11 -20.83 -1.62 6.28
CA LEU A 11 -21.12 -2.19 4.95
C LEU A 11 -19.87 -2.81 4.31
N ARG A 12 -18.72 -2.13 4.39
CA ARG A 12 -17.46 -2.61 3.80
C ARG A 12 -16.88 -3.81 4.55
N ASN A 13 -17.07 -3.89 5.85
CA ASN A 13 -16.65 -5.04 6.66
C ASN A 13 -17.56 -6.24 6.44
N ALA A 14 -18.86 -6.04 6.19
CA ALA A 14 -19.79 -7.12 5.82
C ALA A 14 -19.49 -7.71 4.43
N GLN A 15 -18.89 -6.93 3.52
CA GLN A 15 -18.52 -7.33 2.16
C GLN A 15 -17.07 -6.92 1.86
N PRO A 16 -16.08 -7.59 2.47
CA PRO A 16 -14.70 -7.18 2.32
C PRO A 16 -14.22 -7.41 0.89
N THR A 17 -13.75 -6.35 0.23
CA THR A 17 -13.01 -6.49 -1.01
C THR A 17 -11.59 -6.89 -0.67
N ARG A 18 -11.17 -8.10 -1.07
CA ARG A 18 -9.78 -8.55 -0.88
C ARG A 18 -8.84 -7.67 -1.69
N TYR A 19 -7.89 -7.04 -1.01
CA TYR A 19 -6.75 -6.44 -1.68
C TYR A 19 -5.78 -7.53 -2.12
N VAL A 20 -5.46 -7.55 -3.41
CA VAL A 20 -4.43 -8.42 -3.99
C VAL A 20 -3.24 -7.54 -4.34
N TRP A 21 -2.10 -7.84 -3.72
CA TRP A 21 -0.84 -7.19 -4.06
C TRP A 21 -0.36 -7.71 -5.42
N ASN A 22 -0.24 -6.80 -6.39
CA ASN A 22 0.10 -7.15 -7.78
C ASN A 22 1.58 -6.93 -8.13
N ALA A 23 2.36 -6.25 -7.28
CA ALA A 23 3.75 -5.96 -7.61
C ALA A 23 4.61 -7.21 -7.40
N LYS A 24 5.50 -7.50 -8.35
CA LYS A 24 6.48 -8.58 -8.18
C LYS A 24 7.45 -8.20 -7.07
N GLY A 25 7.84 -9.17 -6.25
CA GLY A 25 8.85 -8.94 -5.21
C GLY A 25 10.15 -8.37 -5.76
N GLU A 26 10.52 -8.77 -6.99
CA GLU A 26 11.67 -8.25 -7.72
C GLU A 26 11.60 -6.73 -7.95
N ASP A 27 10.44 -6.19 -8.32
CA ASP A 27 10.26 -4.75 -8.58
C ASP A 27 10.46 -3.94 -7.29
N ILE A 28 10.00 -4.48 -6.16
CA ILE A 28 10.19 -3.89 -4.83
C ILE A 28 11.68 -3.87 -4.48
N LEU A 29 12.37 -5.00 -4.66
CA LEU A 29 13.80 -5.09 -4.40
C LEU A 29 14.60 -4.13 -5.29
N ASN A 30 14.25 -4.02 -6.57
CA ASN A 30 14.90 -3.09 -7.50
C ASN A 30 14.65 -1.62 -7.11
N LYS A 31 13.46 -1.28 -6.63
CA LYS A 31 13.16 0.06 -6.08
C LYS A 31 14.03 0.38 -4.86
N ILE A 32 14.17 -0.58 -3.93
CA ILE A 32 15.01 -0.42 -2.73
C ILE A 32 16.47 -0.23 -3.11
N LYS A 33 17.01 -1.05 -4.02
CA LYS A 33 18.40 -0.93 -4.50
C LYS A 33 18.68 0.45 -5.10
N ARG A 34 17.78 0.94 -5.97
CA ARG A 34 17.91 2.28 -6.57
C ARG A 34 17.88 3.39 -5.52
N ALA A 35 16.97 3.31 -4.54
CA ALA A 35 16.90 4.29 -3.46
C ALA A 35 18.20 4.32 -2.64
N ARG A 36 18.74 3.15 -2.29
CA ARG A 36 20.03 3.06 -1.58
C ARG A 36 21.18 3.64 -2.39
N ALA A 37 21.27 3.33 -3.68
CA ALA A 37 22.30 3.88 -4.55
C ALA A 37 22.23 5.42 -4.63
N ALA A 38 21.03 5.98 -4.81
CA ALA A 38 20.83 7.43 -4.82
C ALA A 38 21.23 8.10 -3.49
N MET A 39 20.91 7.47 -2.35
CA MET A 39 21.34 7.95 -1.03
C MET A 39 22.87 7.93 -0.88
N SER A 40 23.55 6.91 -1.40
CA SER A 40 25.00 6.82 -1.37
C SER A 40 25.71 7.81 -2.30
N THR A 41 25.07 8.23 -3.39
CA THR A 41 25.61 9.25 -4.32
C THR A 41 25.40 10.68 -3.83
N GLN A 42 24.41 10.92 -2.95
CA GLN A 42 24.15 12.23 -2.35
C GLN A 42 25.01 12.53 -1.10
N ALA A 43 25.79 11.56 -0.62
CA ALA A 43 26.70 11.68 0.52
C ALA A 43 28.13 12.00 0.05
#